data_AF-A0A972HFD0-F1
#
_entry.id   AF-A0A972HFD0-F1
#
_cell.length_a   1.000
_cell.length_b   1.000
_cell.length_c   1.000
_cell.angle_alpha   90.00
_cell.angle_beta   90.00
_cell.angle_gamma   90.00
#
_symmetry.space_group_name_H-M   'P 1'
#
loop_
_entity.id
_entity.type
_entity.pdbx_description
1 polymer ?
#
loop_
_entity_poly.entity_id
_entity_poly.type
_entity_poly.pdbx_seq_one_letter_code
_entity_poly.pdbx_strand_id
1 'polypeptide(L)'
;MKKIILTALGAAMLLAAVAVPVGARSQSDRDEPASYTVTITNVMEQQYLTPPNWAAHNESIHLYGVGSPASPGLQALAENGGVPVMAAEIASYVDARRQGVSGVAGEAPIAPGESVTFEITTVEGYFSMTSMIICTNDGFGGIDRKSLP
;
A
#
# COMPACT_ATOMS: atom_id res chain seq x y z
N MET A 1 -28.25 -71.68 -28.69
CA MET A 1 -27.94 -71.88 -27.26
C MET A 1 -26.89 -70.84 -26.87
N LYS A 2 -27.28 -69.73 -26.20
CA LYS A 2 -26.89 -69.36 -24.81
C LYS A 2 -25.35 -69.26 -24.63
N LYS A 3 -24.70 -68.14 -24.29
CA LYS A 3 -25.06 -66.99 -23.44
C LYS A 3 -24.24 -65.73 -23.78
N ILE A 4 -24.83 -64.57 -23.48
CA ILE A 4 -24.28 -63.20 -23.44
C ILE A 4 -23.51 -63.01 -22.13
N ILE A 5 -22.36 -62.32 -22.12
CA ILE A 5 -21.92 -61.44 -21.01
C ILE A 5 -21.14 -60.22 -21.56
N LEU A 6 -21.59 -59.05 -21.12
CA LEU A 6 -21.06 -57.68 -21.30
C LEU A 6 -19.85 -57.44 -20.39
N THR A 7 -18.86 -56.66 -20.85
CA THR A 7 -18.02 -55.85 -19.97
C THR A 7 -17.64 -54.54 -20.68
N ALA A 8 -18.09 -53.41 -20.13
CA ALA A 8 -17.72 -52.07 -20.56
C ALA A 8 -16.60 -51.52 -19.66
N LEU A 9 -15.59 -50.87 -20.25
CA LEU A 9 -14.63 -50.06 -19.52
C LEU A 9 -14.31 -48.82 -20.36
N GLY A 10 -14.66 -47.65 -19.83
CA GLY A 10 -14.46 -46.36 -20.48
C GLY A 10 -13.00 -45.89 -20.40
N ALA A 11 -12.58 -45.06 -21.35
CA ALA A 11 -11.33 -44.33 -21.30
C ALA A 11 -11.58 -42.86 -21.69
N ALA A 12 -11.12 -41.97 -20.83
CA ALA A 12 -11.36 -40.53 -20.84
C ALA A 12 -10.48 -39.77 -21.85
N MET A 13 -11.00 -38.62 -22.28
CA MET A 13 -10.37 -37.57 -23.08
C MET A 13 -9.09 -37.01 -22.42
N LEU A 14 -8.07 -36.70 -23.22
CA LEU A 14 -7.03 -35.71 -22.88
C LEU A 14 -6.91 -34.70 -24.03
N LEU A 15 -7.27 -33.44 -23.76
CA LEU A 15 -6.78 -32.27 -24.50
C LEU A 15 -5.57 -31.71 -23.74
N ALA A 16 -4.43 -31.58 -24.40
CA ALA A 16 -3.27 -30.87 -23.88
C ALA A 16 -3.27 -29.43 -24.41
N ALA A 17 -3.46 -28.45 -23.51
CA ALA A 17 -3.20 -27.04 -23.79
C ALA A 17 -1.81 -26.69 -23.24
N VAL A 18 -0.90 -26.26 -24.12
CA VAL A 18 0.42 -25.76 -23.74
C VAL A 18 0.29 -24.31 -23.29
N ALA A 19 0.48 -24.06 -22.00
CA ALA A 19 0.58 -22.70 -21.45
C ALA A 19 2.05 -22.25 -21.48
N VAL A 20 2.30 -21.11 -22.13
CA VAL A 20 3.59 -20.41 -22.06
C VAL A 20 3.65 -19.67 -20.72
N PRO A 21 4.67 -19.84 -19.87
CA PRO A 21 4.73 -19.10 -18.61
C PRO A 21 5.13 -17.65 -18.91
N VAL A 22 4.21 -16.73 -18.70
CA VAL A 22 4.55 -15.32 -18.43
C VAL A 22 5.28 -15.33 -17.09
N GLY A 23 6.54 -14.87 -17.07
CA GLY A 23 7.40 -14.93 -15.90
C GLY A 23 6.82 -14.20 -14.70
N ALA A 24 6.20 -14.95 -13.78
CA ALA A 24 5.99 -14.49 -12.41
C ALA A 24 7.37 -14.40 -11.75
N ARG A 25 7.77 -13.19 -11.36
CA ARG A 25 9.00 -12.98 -10.58
C ARG A 25 8.79 -13.67 -9.22
N SER A 26 9.70 -14.56 -8.86
CA SER A 26 9.62 -15.32 -7.61
C SER A 26 9.65 -14.36 -6.42
N GLN A 27 8.78 -14.60 -5.44
CA GLN A 27 8.67 -13.82 -4.20
C GLN A 27 9.99 -13.78 -3.40
N SER A 28 10.93 -14.69 -3.70
CA SER A 28 12.27 -14.76 -3.12
C SER A 28 13.20 -13.59 -3.47
N ASP A 29 12.91 -12.79 -4.50
CA ASP A 29 13.71 -11.60 -4.83
C ASP A 29 13.39 -10.40 -3.92
N ARG A 30 12.35 -10.49 -3.08
CA ARG A 30 11.97 -9.41 -2.13
C ARG A 30 12.65 -9.48 -0.77
N ASP A 31 13.47 -10.49 -0.52
CA ASP A 31 14.15 -10.62 0.79
C ASP A 31 15.32 -9.64 0.97
N GLU A 32 15.82 -9.04 -0.11
CA GLU A 32 16.86 -8.01 -0.04
C GLU A 32 16.24 -6.61 0.12
N PRO A 33 16.60 -5.86 1.20
CA PRO A 33 16.11 -4.50 1.39
C PRO A 33 16.53 -3.59 0.23
N ALA A 34 15.57 -2.89 -0.36
CA ALA A 34 15.82 -1.82 -1.32
C ALA A 34 15.70 -0.45 -0.64
N SER A 35 16.56 0.49 -1.05
CA SER A 35 16.51 1.88 -0.59
C SER A 35 15.88 2.78 -1.66
N TYR A 36 14.98 3.66 -1.23
CA TYR A 36 14.30 4.62 -2.09
C TYR A 36 14.47 6.03 -1.51
N THR A 37 14.76 6.99 -2.38
CA THR A 37 14.62 8.42 -2.05
C THR A 37 13.22 8.86 -2.44
N VAL A 38 12.45 9.30 -1.44
CA VAL A 38 11.08 9.77 -1.62
C VAL A 38 11.06 11.28 -1.50
N THR A 39 10.54 11.96 -2.52
CA THR A 39 10.28 13.40 -2.50
C THR A 39 8.78 13.65 -2.59
N ILE A 40 8.25 14.39 -1.63
CA ILE A 40 6.85 14.82 -1.60
C ILE A 40 6.84 16.33 -1.80
N THR A 41 6.20 16.77 -2.89
CA THR A 41 6.07 18.18 -3.25
C THR A 41 4.64 18.64 -3.05
N ASN A 42 4.45 19.76 -2.36
CA ASN A 42 3.15 20.42 -2.31
C ASN A 42 2.96 21.27 -3.58
N VAL A 43 2.16 20.75 -4.52
CA VAL A 43 1.87 21.43 -5.80
C VAL A 43 0.69 22.39 -5.74
N MET A 44 0.09 22.60 -4.56
CA MET A 44 -1.01 23.56 -4.38
C MET A 44 -0.47 24.99 -4.31
N GLU A 45 -1.30 25.97 -4.68
CA GLU A 45 -0.90 27.38 -4.73
C GLU A 45 -1.03 28.11 -3.38
N GLN A 46 -2.05 27.78 -2.59
CA GLN A 46 -2.41 28.56 -1.39
C GLN A 46 -2.65 27.71 -0.13
N GLN A 47 -2.40 26.40 -0.21
CA GLN A 47 -2.71 25.47 0.87
C GLN A 47 -1.45 24.77 1.36
N TYR A 48 -1.30 24.68 2.68
CA TYR A 48 -0.26 23.89 3.30
C TYR A 48 -0.70 22.42 3.42
N LEU A 49 0.27 21.52 3.42
CA LEU A 49 0.08 20.12 3.78
C LEU A 49 0.64 19.89 5.18
N THR A 50 -0.05 19.14 6.04
CA THR A 50 0.58 18.65 7.27
C THR A 50 1.75 17.71 6.92
N PRO A 51 2.72 17.50 7.82
CA PRO A 51 3.74 16.47 7.64
C PRO A 51 3.08 15.13 7.24
N PRO A 52 3.39 14.58 6.06
CA PRO A 52 2.73 13.37 5.59
C PRO A 52 3.07 12.16 6.46
N ASN A 53 2.05 11.44 6.90
CA ASN A 53 2.23 10.09 7.44
C ASN A 53 2.44 9.13 6.27
N TRP A 54 3.37 8.20 6.39
CA TRP A 54 3.68 7.24 5.32
C TRP A 54 3.95 5.84 5.86
N ALA A 55 3.81 4.85 4.98
CA ALA A 55 4.25 3.49 5.24
C ALA A 55 4.75 2.84 3.95
N ALA A 56 5.84 2.09 4.08
CA ALA A 56 6.24 1.08 3.10
C ALA A 56 5.83 -0.29 3.64
N HIS A 57 4.98 -1.03 2.93
CA HIS A 57 4.22 -2.15 3.50
C HIS A 57 3.89 -3.22 2.46
N ASN A 58 3.46 -4.39 2.94
CA ASN A 58 2.99 -5.47 2.07
C ASN A 58 1.64 -5.13 1.39
N GLU A 59 1.16 -5.97 0.48
CA GLU A 59 -0.06 -5.70 -0.31
C GLU A 59 -1.38 -5.68 0.48
N SER A 60 -1.38 -6.20 1.70
CA SER A 60 -2.59 -6.34 2.54
C SER A 60 -2.94 -5.07 3.31
N ILE A 61 -1.98 -4.14 3.42
CA ILE A 61 -2.15 -2.89 4.15
C ILE A 61 -2.72 -1.80 3.22
N HIS A 62 -3.67 -1.06 3.78
CA HIS A 62 -4.28 0.14 3.22
C HIS A 62 -4.28 1.22 4.28
N LEU A 63 -3.93 2.44 3.90
CA LEU A 63 -3.97 3.61 4.79
C LEU A 63 -5.35 4.26 4.74
N TYR A 64 -6.01 4.15 3.58
CA TYR A 64 -7.38 4.57 3.35
C TYR A 64 -7.97 3.82 2.15
N GLY A 65 -9.30 3.87 1.99
CA GLY A 65 -9.98 3.31 0.82
C GLY A 65 -11.16 4.17 0.40
N VAL A 66 -11.25 4.50 -0.89
CA VAL A 66 -12.38 5.28 -1.40
C VAL A 66 -13.68 4.50 -1.22
N GLY A 67 -14.67 5.14 -0.59
CA GLY A 67 -15.95 4.50 -0.26
C GLY A 67 -15.95 3.69 1.05
N SER A 68 -14.80 3.57 1.72
CA SER A 68 -14.70 2.97 3.05
C SER A 68 -14.76 4.05 4.14
N PRO A 69 -15.26 3.72 5.33
CA PRO A 69 -15.14 4.59 6.50
C PRO A 69 -13.66 4.91 6.79
N ALA A 70 -13.38 6.16 7.18
CA ALA A 70 -12.07 6.55 7.66
C ALA A 70 -11.74 5.85 8.99
N SER A 71 -10.47 5.51 9.20
CA SER A 71 -10.00 5.06 10.51
C SER A 71 -10.00 6.23 11.51
N PRO A 72 -9.99 5.96 12.83
CA PRO A 72 -9.87 7.02 13.83
C PRO A 72 -8.64 7.92 13.64
N GLY A 73 -7.49 7.34 13.27
CA GLY A 73 -6.27 8.08 12.96
C GLY A 73 -6.42 8.97 11.72
N LEU A 74 -7.02 8.44 10.65
CA LEU A 74 -7.25 9.21 9.42
C LEU A 74 -8.25 10.34 9.64
N GLN A 75 -9.31 10.10 10.42
CA GLN A 75 -10.26 11.15 10.82
C GLN A 75 -9.55 12.25 11.62
N ALA A 76 -8.76 11.88 12.64
CA ALA A 76 -8.00 12.86 13.42
C ALA A 76 -7.02 13.66 12.57
N LEU A 77 -6.38 13.03 11.57
CA LEU A 77 -5.54 13.70 10.58
C LEU A 77 -6.36 14.69 9.74
N ALA A 78 -7.44 14.24 9.12
CA ALA A 78 -8.24 15.04 8.18
C ALA A 78 -8.97 16.22 8.84
N GLU A 79 -9.40 16.07 10.09
CA GLU A 79 -10.15 17.10 10.81
C GLU A 79 -9.27 18.14 11.52
N ASN A 80 -8.18 17.67 12.14
CA ASN A 80 -7.43 18.47 13.12
C ASN A 80 -5.92 18.47 12.89
N GLY A 81 -5.44 17.89 11.79
CA GLY A 81 -4.01 17.73 11.54
C GLY A 81 -3.35 16.80 12.55
N GLY A 82 -4.07 15.78 13.05
CA GLY A 82 -3.64 14.79 14.03
C GLY A 82 -2.55 13.83 13.55
N VAL A 83 -1.44 14.35 13.02
CA VAL A 83 -0.29 13.59 12.51
C VAL A 83 0.24 12.57 13.51
N PRO A 84 0.41 12.86 14.83
CA PRO A 84 0.87 11.87 15.78
C PRO A 84 -0.13 10.72 16.01
N VAL A 85 -1.43 11.00 15.90
CA VAL A 85 -2.50 10.00 16.08
C VAL A 85 -2.49 9.04 14.91
N MET A 86 -2.45 9.56 13.68
CA MET A 86 -2.33 8.72 12.48
C MET A 86 -1.02 7.95 12.46
N ALA A 87 0.12 8.57 12.83
CA ALA A 87 1.41 7.88 12.92
C ALA A 87 1.35 6.68 13.88
N ALA A 88 0.80 6.87 15.07
CA ALA A 88 0.66 5.81 16.06
C ALA A 88 -0.28 4.69 15.58
N GLU A 89 -1.36 5.04 14.88
CA GLU A 89 -2.27 4.07 14.30
C GLU A 89 -1.56 3.22 13.24
N ILE A 90 -0.86 3.84 12.28
CA ILE A 90 -0.08 3.14 11.25
C ILE A 90 0.94 2.20 11.89
N ALA A 91 1.73 2.70 12.84
CA ALA A 91 2.75 1.88 13.50
C ALA A 91 2.17 0.65 14.22
N SER A 92 0.93 0.74 14.70
CA SER A 92 0.26 -0.37 15.39
C SER A 92 -0.08 -1.56 14.49
N TYR A 93 -0.23 -1.35 13.18
CA TYR A 93 -0.55 -2.41 12.23
C TYR A 93 0.55 -2.65 11.18
N VAL A 94 1.44 -1.69 10.94
CA VAL A 94 2.61 -1.85 10.07
C VAL A 94 3.80 -2.37 10.88
N ASP A 95 4.36 -1.54 11.77
CA ASP A 95 5.60 -1.84 12.47
C ASP A 95 5.41 -2.96 13.51
N ALA A 96 4.40 -2.82 14.38
CA ALA A 96 4.14 -3.77 15.47
C ALA A 96 3.77 -5.17 14.96
N ARG A 97 3.25 -5.28 13.73
CA ARG A 97 2.91 -6.56 13.09
C ARG A 97 3.97 -7.04 12.11
N ARG A 98 5.09 -6.32 11.97
CA ARG A 98 6.18 -6.65 11.04
C ARG A 98 5.68 -6.77 9.59
N GLN A 99 4.77 -5.88 9.20
CA GLN A 99 4.16 -5.82 7.87
C GLN A 99 4.75 -4.71 6.99
N GLY A 100 5.82 -4.06 7.48
CA GLY A 100 6.53 -2.99 6.81
C GLY A 100 7.22 -2.05 7.79
N VAL A 101 7.48 -0.84 7.33
CA VAL A 101 8.03 0.28 8.10
C VAL A 101 7.18 1.53 7.90
N SER A 102 7.00 2.34 8.93
CA SER A 102 6.23 3.58 8.85
C SER A 102 6.96 4.80 9.42
N GLY A 103 6.44 5.99 9.10
CA GLY A 103 7.00 7.24 9.61
C GLY A 103 6.20 8.49 9.26
N VAL A 104 6.79 9.64 9.59
CA VAL A 104 6.30 10.98 9.25
C VAL A 104 7.36 11.68 8.41
N ALA A 105 6.95 12.29 7.29
CA ALA A 105 7.86 13.00 6.40
C ALA A 105 8.01 14.46 6.86
N GLY A 106 9.13 14.74 7.53
CA GLY A 106 9.47 16.05 8.06
C GLY A 106 8.75 16.40 9.38
N GLU A 107 9.13 17.53 9.96
CA GLU A 107 8.60 17.99 11.27
C GLU A 107 7.62 19.17 11.15
N ALA A 108 7.56 19.81 9.98
CA ALA A 108 6.80 21.03 9.75
C ALA A 108 5.85 20.87 8.55
N PRO A 109 4.72 21.62 8.51
CA PRO A 109 3.87 21.67 7.34
C PRO A 109 4.63 22.06 6.06
N ILE A 110 4.28 21.43 4.94
CA ILE A 110 4.88 21.69 3.63
C ILE A 110 4.12 22.88 3.00
N ALA A 111 4.79 24.00 2.84
CA ALA A 111 4.23 25.19 2.20
C ALA A 111 3.96 24.97 0.70
N PRO A 112 3.09 25.79 0.07
CA PRO A 112 2.94 25.82 -1.39
C PRO A 112 4.29 25.87 -2.13
N GLY A 113 4.49 24.95 -3.07
CA GLY A 113 5.71 24.85 -3.88
C GLY A 113 6.90 24.17 -3.20
N GLU A 114 6.84 23.94 -1.88
CA GLU A 114 7.93 23.31 -1.13
C GLU A 114 7.88 21.78 -1.19
N SER A 115 9.00 21.15 -0.83
CA SER A 115 9.13 19.69 -0.81
C SER A 115 9.79 19.19 0.47
N VAL A 116 9.46 17.96 0.86
CA VAL A 116 10.22 17.16 1.82
C VAL A 116 10.81 15.95 1.11
N THR A 117 12.08 15.66 1.40
CA THR A 117 12.79 14.49 0.86
C THR A 117 13.35 13.66 2.00
N PHE A 118 13.18 12.34 1.92
CA PHE A 118 13.69 11.39 2.90
C PHE A 118 14.01 10.05 2.24
N GLU A 119 14.80 9.24 2.92
CA GLU A 119 15.12 7.88 2.48
C GLU A 119 14.27 6.86 3.24
N ILE A 120 13.84 5.82 2.52
CA ILE A 120 13.24 4.63 3.10
C ILE A 120 14.06 3.43 2.68
N THR A 121 14.21 2.45 3.58
CA THR A 121 14.79 1.14 3.27
C THR A 121 13.79 0.08 3.69
N THR A 122 13.41 -0.79 2.76
CA THR A 122 12.34 -1.76 2.96
C THR A 122 12.51 -2.99 2.06
N VAL A 123 12.00 -4.13 2.52
CA VAL A 123 11.80 -5.35 1.72
C VAL A 123 10.40 -5.39 1.08
N GLU A 124 9.54 -4.45 1.46
CA GLU A 124 8.14 -4.43 1.06
C GLU A 124 7.92 -3.78 -0.30
N GLY A 125 6.89 -4.24 -1.02
CA GLY A 125 6.64 -3.87 -2.41
C GLY A 125 5.71 -2.67 -2.62
N TYR A 126 5.14 -2.07 -1.57
CA TYR A 126 4.16 -0.99 -1.70
C TYR A 126 4.46 0.18 -0.78
N PHE A 127 4.04 1.37 -1.19
CA PHE A 127 4.12 2.61 -0.44
C PHE A 127 2.76 3.31 -0.41
N SER A 128 2.42 3.86 0.75
CA SER A 128 1.24 4.69 0.96
C SER A 128 1.59 5.91 1.80
N MET A 129 0.82 6.98 1.64
CA MET A 129 0.92 8.18 2.46
C MET A 129 -0.41 8.93 2.54
N THR A 130 -0.57 9.71 3.61
CA THR A 130 -1.70 10.61 3.82
C THR A 130 -1.22 11.92 4.44
N SER A 131 -1.79 13.03 4.02
CA SER A 131 -1.53 14.36 4.58
C SER A 131 -2.79 15.22 4.54
N MET A 132 -3.08 15.94 5.62
CA MET A 132 -4.20 16.88 5.67
C MET A 132 -3.89 18.09 4.79
N ILE A 133 -4.88 18.52 4.01
CA ILE A 133 -4.87 19.82 3.36
C ILE A 133 -5.32 20.83 4.42
N ILE A 134 -4.39 21.64 4.92
CA ILE A 134 -4.65 22.52 6.07
C ILE A 134 -5.78 23.51 5.75
N CYS A 135 -6.57 23.86 6.77
CA CYS A 135 -7.76 24.71 6.67
C CYS A 135 -8.89 24.11 5.81
N THR A 136 -8.88 22.80 5.58
CA THR A 136 -10.07 22.04 5.16
C THR A 136 -10.69 21.37 6.39
N ASN A 137 -12.02 21.15 6.39
CA ASN A 137 -12.67 20.52 7.54
C ASN A 137 -12.38 19.02 7.63
N ASP A 138 -12.26 18.33 6.49
CA ASP A 138 -12.07 16.88 6.39
C ASP A 138 -11.22 16.49 5.16
N GLY A 139 -10.46 17.44 4.61
CA GLY A 139 -9.71 17.25 3.38
C GLY A 139 -8.32 16.68 3.64
N PHE A 140 -8.02 15.57 2.98
CA PHE A 140 -6.67 15.02 2.93
C PHE A 140 -6.30 14.59 1.51
N GLY A 141 -5.01 14.61 1.22
CA GLY A 141 -4.41 14.00 0.03
C GLY A 141 -3.63 12.76 0.41
N GLY A 142 -3.44 11.85 -0.54
CA GLY A 142 -2.68 10.64 -0.30
C GLY A 142 -2.41 9.82 -1.56
N ILE A 143 -1.55 8.83 -1.39
CA ILE A 143 -1.46 7.67 -2.28
C ILE A 143 -1.65 6.42 -1.44
N ASP A 144 -2.41 5.46 -1.96
CA ASP A 144 -2.66 4.20 -1.29
C ASP A 144 -2.20 3.04 -2.16
N ARG A 145 -1.36 2.17 -1.57
CA ARG A 145 -0.82 0.95 -2.14
C ARG A 145 -0.18 1.14 -3.52
N LYS A 146 0.68 2.15 -3.65
CA LYS A 146 1.49 2.33 -4.86
C LYS A 146 2.61 1.29 -4.88
N SER A 147 2.69 0.48 -5.95
CA SER A 147 3.84 -0.44 -6.12
C SER A 147 5.14 0.36 -6.19
N LEU A 148 6.12 -0.05 -5.39
CA LEU A 148 7.49 0.42 -5.49
C LEU A 148 8.18 -0.20 -6.72
N PRO A 149 9.10 0.53 -7.37
CA PRO A 149 9.88 0.02 -8.52
C PRO A 149 10.73 -1.21 -8.21
#